data_AF-A0AAD8JRX9-F1
#
_entry.id   AF-A0AAD8JRX9-F1
#
_cell.length_a   1.000
_cell.length_b   1.000
_cell.length_c   1.000
_cell.angle_alpha   90.00
_cell.angle_beta   90.00
_cell.angle_gamma   90.00
#
_symmetry.space_group_name_H-M   'P 1'
#
loop_
_entity.id
_entity.type
_entity.pdbx_description
1 polymer ?
#
loop_
_entity_poly.entity_id
_entity_poly.type
_entity_poly.pdbx_seq_one_letter_code
_entity_poly.pdbx_strand_id
1 'polypeptide(L)'
;MGLPWYRVHTVVLNDPGRLLSVHIMHTALVAGWAGSMALYELAVFDPSDPVLDPMWRQGMFVIPFMTRLGITNSWGGWSITGGTITNPGIWSYEGVAGAHIVFSGLCFLAAIWHWMVRFESESLKISRLTSEYSTVSGATRGCEWNKSDNQRKRIVNTFIPSSIDETSPRQNPKPFSLQQAAIDFYQYGFIFIRSVDKPRAVLELSRSFELGSSFKTVPVNPKPFLNNLTGKAVIVKLKWGMEYKGYLVSVDSYMNLQLSNSEEYIDGQFTGNLGEILIRCNNVLYLRGVPEDEEIEDADRD
;
A
#
# COMPACT_ATOMS: atom_id res chain seq x y z
N MET A 1 23.71 27.57 19.47
CA MET A 1 23.31 27.70 18.05
C MET A 1 21.89 27.17 17.92
N GLY A 2 21.02 27.84 17.16
CA GLY A 2 19.64 27.36 16.93
C GLY A 2 19.60 26.06 16.11
N LEU A 3 18.42 25.44 16.03
CA LEU A 3 18.20 24.28 15.16
C LEU A 3 18.25 24.69 13.68
N PRO A 4 18.89 23.90 12.79
CA PRO A 4 18.78 24.10 11.33
C PRO A 4 17.33 23.96 10.84
N TRP A 5 16.97 24.70 9.79
CA TRP A 5 15.59 24.78 9.27
C TRP A 5 14.97 23.41 8.90
N TYR A 6 15.78 22.48 8.40
CA TYR A 6 15.33 21.14 8.02
C TYR A 6 15.09 20.20 9.23
N ARG A 7 15.38 20.64 10.46
CA ARG A 7 15.17 19.87 11.70
C ARG A 7 14.07 20.45 12.60
N VAL A 8 13.28 21.42 12.14
CA VAL A 8 12.27 22.09 12.99
C VAL A 8 11.25 21.12 13.59
N HIS A 9 10.94 20.00 12.92
CA HIS A 9 10.02 19.00 13.44
C HIS A 9 10.62 18.04 14.48
N THR A 10 11.93 18.04 14.74
CA THR A 10 12.50 17.16 15.77
C THR A 10 12.07 17.55 17.18
N VAL A 11 11.52 18.76 17.35
CA VAL A 11 11.04 19.29 18.64
C VAL A 11 9.93 18.42 19.24
N VAL A 12 9.12 17.75 18.42
CA VAL A 12 7.96 16.99 18.89
C VAL A 12 8.29 15.52 19.27
N LEU A 13 9.53 15.07 19.08
CA LEU A 13 9.90 13.66 19.29
C LEU A 13 9.71 13.15 20.72
N ASN A 14 9.90 14.02 21.72
CA ASN A 14 9.77 13.70 23.14
C ASN A 14 8.43 14.16 23.75
N ASP A 15 7.55 14.76 22.94
CA ASP A 15 6.25 15.28 23.39
C ASP A 15 5.11 14.46 22.75
N PRO A 16 4.69 13.32 23.35
CA PRO A 16 3.71 12.41 22.73
C PRO A 16 2.34 13.07 22.47
N GLY A 17 1.93 14.05 23.29
CA GLY A 17 0.68 14.80 23.08
C GLY A 17 0.72 15.68 21.83
N ARG A 18 1.82 16.41 21.62
CA ARG A 18 2.03 17.22 20.42
C ARG A 18 2.30 16.34 19.20
N LEU A 19 2.94 15.18 19.39
CA LEU A 19 3.15 14.21 18.32
C LEU A 19 1.82 13.69 17.79
N LEU A 20 0.88 13.39 18.68
CA LEU A 20 -0.48 13.02 18.29
C LEU A 20 -1.17 14.16 17.53
N SER A 21 -1.09 15.40 18.03
CA SER A 21 -1.67 16.57 17.38
C SER A 21 -1.21 16.73 15.93
N VAL A 22 0.11 16.64 15.65
CA VAL A 22 0.62 16.80 14.27
C VAL A 22 0.18 15.68 13.34
N HIS A 23 0.01 14.44 13.84
CA HIS A 23 -0.52 13.33 13.05
C HIS A 23 -2.00 13.52 12.75
N ILE A 24 -2.79 14.02 13.71
CA ILE A 24 -4.19 14.37 13.48
C ILE A 24 -4.28 15.51 12.46
N MET A 25 -3.42 16.52 12.55
CA MET A 25 -3.35 17.61 11.57
C MET A 25 -3.05 17.09 10.17
N HIS A 26 -2.05 16.21 10.02
CA HIS A 26 -1.76 15.59 8.73
C HIS A 26 -2.96 14.78 8.20
N THR A 27 -3.67 14.05 9.06
CA THR A 27 -4.87 13.31 8.68
C THR A 27 -5.99 14.25 8.23
N ALA A 28 -6.17 15.39 8.89
CA ALA A 28 -7.11 16.42 8.48
C ALA A 28 -6.77 16.96 7.08
N LEU A 29 -5.51 17.28 6.81
CA LEU A 29 -5.06 17.76 5.50
C LEU A 29 -5.31 16.74 4.38
N VAL A 30 -5.03 15.45 4.63
CA VAL A 30 -5.29 14.38 3.66
C VAL A 30 -6.79 14.22 3.39
N ALA A 31 -7.62 14.21 4.43
CA ALA A 31 -9.07 14.13 4.28
C ALA A 31 -9.65 15.37 3.56
N GLY A 32 -9.15 16.56 3.90
CA GLY A 32 -9.54 17.81 3.25
C GLY A 32 -9.19 17.84 1.77
N TRP A 33 -8.00 17.36 1.41
CA TRP A 33 -7.59 17.19 0.01
C TRP A 33 -8.49 16.19 -0.74
N ALA A 34 -8.81 15.05 -0.13
CA ALA A 34 -9.70 14.06 -0.74
C ALA A 34 -11.09 14.64 -1.03
N GLY A 35 -11.67 15.38 -0.07
CA GLY A 35 -12.96 16.05 -0.24
C GLY A 35 -12.93 17.17 -1.28
N SER A 36 -11.91 18.04 -1.26
CA SER A 36 -11.82 19.16 -2.18
C SER A 36 -11.52 18.71 -3.62
N MET A 37 -10.68 17.69 -3.81
CA MET A 37 -10.42 17.11 -5.12
C MET A 37 -11.69 16.45 -5.70
N ALA A 38 -12.47 15.76 -4.87
CA ALA A 38 -13.75 15.18 -5.30
C ALA A 38 -14.76 16.26 -5.73
N LEU A 39 -14.89 17.35 -4.96
CA LEU A 39 -15.75 18.47 -5.34
C LEU A 39 -15.27 19.16 -6.62
N TYR A 40 -13.96 19.32 -6.79
CA TYR A 40 -13.37 19.89 -8.00
C TYR A 40 -13.66 19.03 -9.23
N GLU A 41 -13.45 17.71 -9.14
CA GLU A 41 -13.77 16.79 -10.24
C GLU A 41 -15.27 16.81 -10.57
N LEU A 42 -16.15 16.77 -9.56
CA LEU A 42 -17.59 16.85 -9.78
C LEU A 42 -18.04 18.17 -10.45
N ALA A 43 -17.32 19.27 -10.23
CA ALA A 43 -17.65 20.56 -10.84
C ALA A 43 -17.27 20.63 -12.32
N VAL A 44 -16.33 19.80 -12.79
CA VAL A 44 -15.81 19.82 -14.16
C VAL A 44 -16.25 18.57 -14.95
N PHE A 45 -16.64 17.50 -14.27
CA PHE A 45 -17.04 16.24 -14.89
C PHE A 45 -18.32 16.38 -15.73
N ASP A 46 -18.26 15.92 -16.97
CA ASP A 46 -19.42 15.86 -17.88
C ASP A 46 -19.96 14.41 -17.96
N PRO A 47 -21.16 14.12 -17.41
CA PRO A 47 -21.75 12.79 -17.44
C PRO A 47 -22.53 12.47 -18.74
N SER A 48 -22.54 13.35 -19.74
CA SER A 48 -23.47 13.27 -20.87
C SER A 48 -23.25 12.08 -21.81
N ASP A 49 -22.00 11.68 -22.07
CA ASP A 49 -21.67 10.59 -22.99
C ASP A 49 -20.66 9.60 -22.38
N PRO A 50 -21.14 8.56 -21.68
CA PRO A 50 -20.25 7.55 -21.08
C PRO A 50 -19.57 6.63 -22.11
N VAL A 51 -19.97 6.66 -23.39
CA VAL A 51 -19.42 5.79 -24.43
C VAL A 51 -18.22 6.45 -25.11
N LEU A 52 -18.36 7.70 -25.57
CA LEU A 52 -17.30 8.41 -26.31
C LEU A 52 -16.46 9.33 -25.42
N ASP A 53 -16.98 9.74 -24.27
CA ASP A 53 -16.25 10.58 -23.31
C ASP A 53 -16.28 10.03 -21.87
N PRO A 54 -15.69 8.85 -21.63
CA PRO A 54 -15.62 8.28 -20.29
C PRO A 54 -14.68 9.06 -19.36
N MET A 55 -14.84 8.87 -18.04
CA MET A 55 -14.10 9.56 -16.98
C MET A 55 -12.57 9.65 -17.16
N TRP A 56 -11.94 8.63 -17.74
CA TRP A 56 -10.49 8.58 -17.96
C TRP A 56 -10.02 9.49 -19.10
N ARG A 57 -10.91 9.87 -20.02
CA ARG A 57 -10.63 10.81 -21.11
C ARG A 57 -10.69 12.27 -20.62
N GLN A 58 -11.55 12.53 -19.64
CA GLN A 58 -11.69 13.84 -19.00
C GLN A 58 -10.61 14.11 -17.92
N GLY A 59 -9.70 13.18 -17.67
CA GLY A 59 -8.63 13.35 -16.69
C GLY A 59 -9.08 13.23 -15.23
N MET A 60 -10.18 12.54 -14.96
CA MET A 60 -10.68 12.33 -13.61
C MET A 60 -9.78 11.34 -12.85
N PHE A 61 -9.40 11.69 -11.63
CA PHE A 61 -8.52 10.89 -10.78
C PHE A 61 -9.27 10.20 -9.65
N VAL A 62 -10.05 10.93 -8.83
CA VAL A 62 -10.72 10.38 -7.64
C VAL A 62 -12.08 9.72 -7.91
N ILE A 63 -12.82 10.17 -8.94
CA ILE A 63 -14.10 9.55 -9.35
C ILE A 63 -13.96 8.04 -9.67
N PRO A 64 -12.93 7.57 -10.40
CA PRO A 64 -12.70 6.13 -10.60
C PRO A 64 -12.56 5.33 -9.31
N PHE A 65 -11.87 5.87 -8.29
CA PHE A 65 -11.68 5.17 -7.00
C PHE A 65 -12.99 5.05 -6.22
N MET A 66 -13.81 6.10 -6.23
CA MET A 66 -15.15 6.05 -5.61
C MET A 66 -16.06 5.05 -6.34
N THR A 67 -16.03 5.07 -7.68
CA THR A 67 -16.84 4.18 -8.52
C THR A 67 -16.47 2.72 -8.34
N ARG A 68 -15.18 2.42 -8.17
CA ARG A 68 -14.69 1.07 -7.85
C ARG A 68 -15.31 0.49 -6.57
N LEU A 69 -15.63 1.34 -5.60
CA LEU A 69 -16.24 0.94 -4.33
C LEU A 69 -17.78 0.97 -4.36
N GLY A 70 -18.39 1.22 -5.52
CA GLY A 70 -19.84 1.16 -5.71
C GLY A 70 -20.57 2.50 -5.63
N ILE A 71 -19.86 3.63 -5.56
CA ILE A 71 -20.48 4.96 -5.66
C ILE A 71 -20.66 5.30 -7.15
N THR A 72 -21.89 5.20 -7.65
CA THR A 72 -22.18 5.40 -9.08
C THR A 72 -23.13 6.55 -9.37
N ASN A 73 -23.74 7.14 -8.34
CA ASN A 73 -24.87 8.04 -8.47
C ASN A 73 -24.53 9.42 -7.89
N SER A 74 -25.07 10.46 -8.52
CA SER A 74 -24.94 11.86 -8.10
C SER A 74 -26.29 12.43 -7.66
N TRP A 75 -26.26 13.41 -6.74
CA TRP A 75 -27.41 14.25 -6.40
C TRP A 75 -27.92 15.11 -7.56
N GLY A 76 -27.12 15.25 -8.63
CA GLY A 76 -27.52 15.83 -9.91
C GLY A 76 -28.45 14.93 -10.76
N GLY A 77 -28.85 13.76 -10.25
CA GLY A 77 -29.81 12.88 -10.91
C GLY A 77 -29.23 12.03 -12.04
N TRP A 78 -27.91 12.02 -12.20
CA TRP A 78 -27.19 11.20 -13.17
C TRP A 78 -26.45 10.04 -12.50
N SER A 79 -26.20 8.99 -13.27
CA SER A 79 -25.41 7.82 -12.90
C SER A 79 -24.26 7.62 -13.88
N ILE A 80 -23.15 7.07 -13.41
CA ILE A 80 -21.92 6.93 -14.21
C ILE A 80 -22.08 6.02 -15.44
N THR A 81 -23.12 5.17 -15.46
CA THR A 81 -23.46 4.32 -16.59
C THR A 81 -24.42 4.98 -17.59
N GLY A 82 -24.67 6.29 -17.48
CA GLY A 82 -25.57 7.04 -18.36
C GLY A 82 -27.06 6.96 -18.00
N GLY A 83 -27.39 6.35 -16.86
CA GLY A 83 -28.77 6.30 -16.36
C GLY A 83 -29.18 7.57 -15.62
N THR A 84 -30.48 7.87 -15.62
CA THR A 84 -31.08 8.90 -14.75
C THR A 84 -31.59 8.29 -13.46
N ILE A 85 -31.33 8.90 -12.32
CA ILE A 85 -31.78 8.45 -11.00
C ILE A 85 -32.57 9.53 -10.28
N THR A 86 -33.71 9.17 -9.69
CA THR A 86 -34.56 10.10 -8.94
C THR A 86 -34.17 10.21 -7.47
N ASN A 87 -33.61 9.15 -6.88
CA ASN A 87 -33.22 9.10 -5.48
C ASN A 87 -31.85 8.40 -5.32
N PRO A 88 -30.73 9.14 -5.44
CA PRO A 88 -29.38 8.61 -5.30
C PRO A 88 -28.99 8.20 -3.86
N GLY A 89 -29.79 8.57 -2.86
CA GLY A 89 -29.52 8.28 -1.44
C GLY A 89 -28.44 9.19 -0.84
N ILE A 90 -28.00 8.85 0.38
CA ILE A 90 -27.02 9.66 1.13
C ILE A 90 -25.60 9.47 0.58
N TRP A 91 -25.27 8.25 0.14
CA TRP A 91 -23.93 7.89 -0.35
C TRP A 91 -23.78 8.11 -1.86
N SER A 92 -23.90 9.38 -2.27
CA SER A 92 -23.53 9.85 -3.61
C SER A 92 -22.09 10.37 -3.65
N TYR A 93 -21.58 10.76 -4.82
CA TYR A 93 -20.28 11.42 -4.93
C TYR A 93 -20.19 12.69 -4.06
N GLU A 94 -21.26 13.50 -4.04
CA GLU A 94 -21.35 14.71 -3.19
C GLU A 94 -21.41 14.35 -1.71
N GLY A 95 -22.15 13.30 -1.34
CA GLY A 95 -22.23 12.83 0.04
C GLY A 95 -20.86 12.37 0.58
N VAL A 96 -20.10 11.63 -0.22
CA VAL A 96 -18.74 11.21 0.15
C VAL A 96 -17.80 12.41 0.26
N ALA A 97 -17.85 13.34 -0.69
CA ALA A 97 -17.02 14.54 -0.66
C ALA A 97 -17.33 15.41 0.57
N GLY A 98 -18.62 15.64 0.86
CA GLY A 98 -19.08 16.37 2.03
C GLY A 98 -18.65 15.71 3.36
N ALA A 99 -18.76 14.39 3.47
CA ALA A 99 -18.32 13.66 4.65
C ALA A 99 -16.81 13.85 4.94
N HIS A 100 -15.96 13.84 3.91
CA HIS A 100 -14.52 14.08 4.05
C HIS A 100 -14.20 15.51 4.50
N ILE A 101 -14.92 16.52 3.99
CA ILE A 101 -14.75 17.92 4.41
C ILE A 101 -15.15 18.10 5.88
N VAL A 102 -16.29 17.56 6.31
CA VAL A 102 -16.74 17.63 7.70
C VAL A 102 -15.76 16.90 8.62
N PHE A 103 -15.33 15.70 8.24
CA PHE A 103 -14.33 14.92 9.00
C PHE A 103 -13.01 15.67 9.14
N SER A 104 -12.51 16.28 8.06
CA SER A 104 -11.32 17.14 8.08
C SER A 104 -11.45 18.28 9.09
N GLY A 105 -12.59 18.99 9.11
CA GLY A 105 -12.84 20.07 10.07
C GLY A 105 -12.82 19.60 11.52
N LEU A 106 -13.44 18.45 11.82
CA LEU A 106 -13.42 17.86 13.16
C LEU A 106 -12.01 17.45 13.58
N CYS A 107 -11.24 16.83 12.69
CA CYS A 107 -9.84 16.49 12.95
C CYS A 107 -8.97 17.73 13.17
N PHE A 108 -9.20 18.81 12.42
CA PHE A 108 -8.48 20.07 12.60
C PHE A 108 -8.69 20.65 14.01
N LEU A 109 -9.93 20.68 14.49
CA LEU A 109 -10.24 21.11 15.86
C LEU A 109 -9.60 20.18 16.90
N ALA A 110 -9.65 18.86 16.69
CA ALA A 110 -9.00 17.89 17.57
C ALA A 110 -7.47 18.06 17.61
N ALA A 111 -6.83 18.40 16.49
CA ALA A 111 -5.40 18.68 16.42
C ALA A 111 -5.05 19.92 17.26
N ILE A 112 -5.81 21.01 17.13
CA ILE A 112 -5.62 22.22 17.95
C ILE A 112 -5.81 21.89 19.43
N TRP A 113 -6.86 21.13 19.77
CA TRP A 113 -7.11 20.70 21.14
C TRP A 113 -5.92 19.93 21.72
N HIS A 114 -5.42 18.91 21.03
CA HIS A 114 -4.26 18.13 21.48
C HIS A 114 -2.95 18.92 21.52
N TRP A 115 -2.85 20.01 20.76
CA TRP A 115 -1.70 20.91 20.81
C TRP A 115 -1.74 21.85 22.01
N MET A 116 -2.92 22.46 22.25
CA MET A 116 -3.14 23.50 23.25
C MET A 116 -3.32 22.93 24.64
N VAL A 117 -4.11 21.86 24.77
CA VAL A 117 -4.30 21.16 26.03
C VAL A 117 -3.07 20.29 26.25
N ARG A 118 -2.09 20.88 26.92
CA ARG A 118 -1.02 20.13 27.55
C ARG A 118 -1.68 19.23 28.59
N PHE A 119 -1.90 17.97 28.22
CA PHE A 119 -1.89 16.93 29.23
C PHE A 119 -0.46 16.93 29.78
N GLU A 120 -0.22 17.75 30.80
CA GLU A 120 0.76 17.43 31.82
C GLU A 120 0.33 16.04 32.28
N SER A 121 1.00 15.03 31.74
CA SER A 121 0.62 13.66 31.99
C SER A 121 0.89 13.37 33.46
N GLU A 122 -0.12 13.58 34.29
CA GLU A 122 -0.27 12.82 35.52
C GLU A 122 -0.23 11.31 35.21
N SER A 123 -0.31 10.85 33.95
CA SER A 123 -0.01 9.45 33.59
C SER A 123 1.48 9.04 33.73
N LEU A 124 2.45 9.98 33.68
CA LEU A 124 3.87 9.69 33.94
C LEU A 124 4.20 9.64 35.45
N LYS A 125 3.43 10.35 36.28
CA LYS A 125 3.48 10.21 37.76
C LYS A 125 2.72 8.98 38.22
N ILE A 126 1.54 8.72 37.65
CA ILE A 126 0.72 7.54 37.96
C ILE A 126 1.48 6.27 37.62
N SER A 127 2.27 6.17 36.54
CA SER A 127 3.09 4.96 36.30
C SER A 127 4.19 4.69 37.35
N ARG A 128 4.60 5.71 38.12
CA ARG A 128 5.49 5.53 39.29
C ARG A 128 4.73 5.17 40.56
N LEU A 129 3.46 5.56 40.68
CA LEU A 129 2.62 5.31 41.85
C LEU A 129 1.76 4.03 41.70
N THR A 130 1.47 3.55 40.49
CA THR A 130 0.69 2.33 40.23
C THR A 130 1.51 1.05 40.24
N SER A 131 2.82 1.13 40.45
CA SER A 131 3.60 -0.04 40.85
C SER A 131 3.23 -0.52 42.27
N GLU A 132 2.53 0.29 43.07
CA GLU A 132 2.13 -0.06 44.45
C GLU A 132 0.67 -0.51 44.60
N TYR A 133 -0.20 -0.33 43.60
CA TYR A 133 -1.60 -0.75 43.73
C TYR A 133 -2.14 -1.30 42.42
N SER A 134 -2.18 -2.64 42.35
CA SER A 134 -2.97 -3.36 41.35
C SER A 134 -4.46 -3.06 41.53
N THR A 135 -5.18 -3.16 40.41
CA THR A 135 -6.65 -3.08 40.25
C THR A 135 -7.24 -1.67 40.21
N VAL A 136 -7.50 -1.16 39.01
CA VAL A 136 -8.78 -0.56 38.55
C VAL A 136 -8.59 0.06 37.15
N SER A 137 -9.49 -0.38 36.26
CA SER A 137 -9.84 0.10 34.91
C SER A 137 -9.40 1.52 34.50
N GLY A 138 -8.64 1.63 33.40
CA GLY A 138 -8.48 2.88 32.62
C GLY A 138 -7.06 3.15 32.10
N ALA A 139 -6.53 2.32 31.20
CA ALA A 139 -5.17 2.49 30.67
C ALA A 139 -5.07 3.68 29.69
N THR A 140 -4.56 4.83 30.17
CA THR A 140 -4.14 5.95 29.32
C THR A 140 -2.77 5.66 28.68
N ARG A 141 -2.69 5.83 27.36
CA ARG A 141 -1.59 5.34 26.50
C ARG A 141 -0.40 6.32 26.46
N GLY A 142 0.53 6.21 27.41
CA GLY A 142 1.86 6.80 27.29
C GLY A 142 2.79 5.89 26.46
N CYS A 143 3.43 6.42 25.41
CA CYS A 143 4.42 5.68 24.61
C CYS A 143 5.80 6.29 24.87
N GLU A 144 6.63 5.57 25.61
CA GLU A 144 8.05 5.88 25.81
C GLU A 144 8.87 5.05 24.82
N TRP A 145 9.76 5.70 24.06
CA TRP A 145 10.47 5.09 22.93
C TRP A 145 11.38 3.90 23.33
N ASN A 146 11.73 3.77 24.61
CA ASN A 146 12.67 2.77 25.11
C ASN A 146 12.03 1.46 25.59
N LYS A 147 10.69 1.33 25.53
CA LYS A 147 9.99 0.07 25.88
C LYS A 147 9.36 -0.56 24.63
N SER A 148 10.01 -1.63 24.15
CA SER A 148 9.54 -2.49 23.05
C SER A 148 8.11 -3.02 23.25
N ASP A 149 7.66 -3.15 24.50
CA ASP A 149 6.35 -3.70 24.85
C ASP A 149 5.17 -2.79 24.50
N ASN A 150 5.32 -1.46 24.58
CA ASN A 150 4.25 -0.52 24.20
C ASN A 150 4.14 -0.36 22.68
N GLN A 151 5.25 -0.53 21.95
CA GLN A 151 5.26 -0.58 20.48
C GLN A 151 4.61 -1.88 19.98
N ARG A 152 4.94 -3.02 20.60
CA ARG A 152 4.35 -4.34 20.27
C ARG A 152 2.84 -4.39 20.49
N LYS A 153 2.30 -3.79 21.56
CA LYS A 153 0.84 -3.79 21.80
C LYS A 153 0.03 -3.06 20.72
N ARG A 154 0.62 -2.11 19.97
CA ARG A 154 -0.03 -1.51 18.79
C ARG A 154 0.06 -2.41 17.55
N ILE A 155 1.17 -3.12 17.36
CA ILE A 155 1.36 -3.97 16.18
C ILE A 155 0.56 -5.27 16.29
N VAL A 156 0.51 -5.88 17.48
CA VAL A 156 -0.14 -7.20 17.70
C VAL A 156 -1.67 -7.12 17.63
N ASN A 157 -2.28 -5.99 18.05
CA ASN A 157 -3.74 -5.83 17.99
C ASN A 157 -4.27 -5.36 16.61
N THR A 158 -3.40 -5.17 15.62
CA THR A 158 -3.84 -4.83 14.25
C THR A 158 -3.69 -6.02 13.28
N PHE A 159 -3.12 -7.15 13.72
CA PHE A 159 -2.69 -8.20 12.79
C PHE A 159 -2.69 -9.62 13.37
N ILE A 160 -3.79 -10.06 14.02
CA ILE A 160 -4.11 -11.49 14.17
C ILE A 160 -5.64 -11.64 14.17
N PRO A 161 -6.28 -12.16 13.10
CA PRO A 161 -7.60 -12.75 13.23
C PRO A 161 -7.45 -14.04 14.04
N SER A 162 -8.10 -14.09 15.21
CA SER A 162 -8.21 -15.30 16.02
C SER A 162 -8.79 -16.45 15.18
N SER A 163 -8.10 -17.58 15.20
CA SER A 163 -8.52 -18.95 14.87
C SER A 163 -9.96 -19.12 14.36
N ILE A 164 -10.07 -19.61 13.14
CA ILE A 164 -11.29 -20.14 12.52
C ILE A 164 -11.73 -21.37 13.32
N ASP A 165 -12.86 -21.26 14.01
CA ASP A 165 -13.64 -22.41 14.47
C ASP A 165 -14.65 -22.76 13.36
N GLU A 166 -14.47 -23.94 12.77
CA GLU A 166 -15.05 -24.33 11.49
C GLU A 166 -16.29 -25.21 11.69
N THR A 167 -17.28 -24.78 12.49
CA THR A 167 -18.57 -25.49 12.59
C THR A 167 -19.77 -24.56 12.86
N SER A 168 -20.29 -23.86 11.84
CA SER A 168 -21.67 -23.32 11.86
C SER A 168 -22.17 -22.92 10.45
N PRO A 169 -23.46 -23.09 10.10
CA PRO A 169 -23.95 -22.91 8.73
C PRO A 169 -23.96 -21.43 8.28
N ARG A 170 -23.73 -21.24 6.97
CA ARG A 170 -23.70 -19.95 6.26
C ARG A 170 -24.85 -19.03 6.67
N GLN A 171 -24.53 -17.90 7.28
CA GLN A 171 -25.43 -16.76 7.45
C GLN A 171 -25.06 -15.63 6.48
N ASN A 172 -26.09 -14.95 5.98
CA ASN A 172 -26.10 -13.89 4.96
C ASN A 172 -25.03 -12.79 5.12
N PRO A 173 -24.62 -12.13 4.02
CA PRO A 173 -23.59 -11.09 4.06
C PRO A 173 -24.02 -9.91 4.93
N LYS A 174 -23.18 -9.57 5.92
CA LYS A 174 -23.36 -8.43 6.82
C LYS A 174 -23.01 -7.11 6.11
N PRO A 175 -23.62 -5.97 6.50
CA PRO A 175 -23.35 -4.68 5.87
C PRO A 175 -21.91 -4.22 6.10
N PHE A 176 -21.36 -3.61 5.04
CA PHE A 176 -20.02 -3.03 4.91
C PHE A 176 -19.68 -2.11 6.10
N SER A 177 -18.64 -2.42 6.87
CA SER A 177 -18.20 -1.59 8.00
C SER A 177 -17.23 -0.50 7.52
N LEU A 178 -17.50 0.75 7.91
CA LEU A 178 -16.68 1.94 7.63
C LEU A 178 -15.21 1.84 8.07
N GLN A 179 -14.86 0.84 8.90
CA GLN A 179 -13.49 0.61 9.36
C GLN A 179 -12.58 -0.01 8.29
N GLN A 180 -13.12 -0.85 7.39
CA GLN A 180 -12.27 -1.58 6.44
C GLN A 180 -11.77 -0.67 5.30
N ALA A 181 -12.61 0.27 4.84
CA ALA A 181 -12.25 1.23 3.80
C ALA A 181 -11.18 2.25 4.28
N ALA A 182 -11.17 2.59 5.58
CA ALA A 182 -10.17 3.48 6.14
C ALA A 182 -8.78 2.83 6.20
N ILE A 183 -8.71 1.52 6.50
CA ILE A 183 -7.45 0.76 6.56
C ILE A 183 -6.83 0.63 5.16
N ASP A 184 -7.65 0.39 4.12
CA ASP A 184 -7.15 0.26 2.75
C ASP A 184 -6.59 1.59 2.20
N PHE A 185 -7.11 2.74 2.63
CA PHE A 185 -6.60 4.06 2.20
C PHE A 185 -5.23 4.42 2.80
N TYR A 186 -4.96 4.00 4.06
CA TYR A 186 -3.66 4.20 4.71
C TYR A 186 -2.53 3.39 4.05
N GLN A 187 -2.84 2.26 3.40
CA GLN A 187 -1.84 1.40 2.75
C GLN A 187 -1.36 1.95 1.38
N TYR A 188 -2.24 2.67 0.64
CA TYR A 188 -1.91 3.19 -0.69
C TYR A 188 -1.45 4.66 -0.71
N GLY A 189 -1.81 5.47 0.29
CA GLY A 189 -1.37 6.87 0.38
C GLY A 189 0.13 7.06 0.65
N PHE A 190 0.79 6.09 1.27
CA PHE A 190 2.23 6.16 1.59
C PHE A 190 3.14 5.91 0.38
N ILE A 191 2.59 5.38 -0.73
CA ILE A 191 3.35 5.11 -1.96
C ILE A 191 3.48 6.38 -2.84
N PHE A 192 2.58 7.35 -2.69
CA PHE A 192 2.54 8.51 -3.58
C PHE A 192 3.50 9.65 -3.18
N ILE A 193 3.90 9.76 -1.91
CA ILE A 193 4.83 10.81 -1.42
C ILE A 193 6.32 10.43 -1.64
N ARG A 194 6.62 9.43 -2.47
CA ARG A 194 7.96 9.24 -3.05
C ARG A 194 8.02 9.38 -4.58
N SER A 195 6.92 9.71 -5.22
CA SER A 195 6.86 9.80 -6.69
C SER A 195 6.90 11.23 -7.25
N VAL A 196 6.95 12.27 -6.39
CA VAL A 196 6.94 13.68 -6.81
C VAL A 196 8.35 14.28 -6.93
N ASP A 197 9.41 13.50 -6.69
CA ASP A 197 10.78 13.92 -6.96
C ASP A 197 11.42 13.05 -8.06
N LYS A 198 11.14 13.38 -9.32
CA LYS A 198 12.12 13.26 -10.42
C LYS A 198 11.64 13.97 -11.69
N PRO A 199 12.32 15.04 -12.15
CA PRO A 199 12.06 15.63 -13.45
C PRO A 199 12.86 14.90 -14.54
N ARG A 200 12.24 14.76 -15.72
CA ARG A 200 12.85 14.49 -17.05
C ARG A 200 13.37 13.07 -17.32
N ALA A 201 12.62 12.32 -18.15
CA ALA A 201 13.13 11.51 -19.27
C ALA A 201 11.98 10.65 -19.88
N VAL A 202 11.05 11.27 -20.61
CA VAL A 202 10.05 10.51 -21.40
C VAL A 202 9.82 11.24 -22.71
N LEU A 203 10.82 11.31 -23.59
CA LEU A 203 10.61 11.82 -24.96
C LEU A 203 11.63 11.33 -26.01
N GLU A 204 12.37 10.24 -25.78
CA GLU A 204 13.39 9.79 -26.76
C GLU A 204 13.59 8.27 -26.91
N LEU A 205 12.54 7.45 -26.78
CA LEU A 205 12.67 6.00 -27.01
C LEU A 205 11.55 5.42 -27.89
N SER A 206 11.12 6.16 -28.92
CA SER A 206 10.13 5.69 -29.91
C SER A 206 10.68 5.52 -31.32
N ARG A 207 12.00 5.59 -31.51
CA ARG A 207 12.64 5.24 -32.78
C ARG A 207 13.89 4.43 -32.54
N SER A 208 13.75 3.12 -32.58
CA SER A 208 14.54 2.24 -33.45
C SER A 208 14.23 0.79 -33.12
N PHE A 209 14.21 -0.04 -34.16
CA PHE A 209 14.19 -1.50 -34.15
C PHE A 209 12.82 -2.18 -34.30
N GLU A 210 12.33 -2.17 -35.55
CA GLU A 210 11.51 -3.26 -36.09
C GLU A 210 12.42 -4.41 -36.55
N LEU A 211 12.00 -5.64 -36.21
CA LEU A 211 12.12 -6.95 -36.89
C LEU A 211 12.53 -8.07 -35.93
N GLY A 212 11.53 -8.83 -35.48
CA GLY A 212 11.72 -10.07 -34.75
C GLY A 212 10.40 -10.62 -34.20
N SER A 213 9.80 -11.56 -34.93
CA SER A 213 8.76 -12.53 -34.54
C SER A 213 7.83 -12.18 -33.37
N SER A 214 6.54 -11.97 -33.70
CA SER A 214 5.46 -11.88 -32.71
C SER A 214 5.27 -13.20 -31.97
N PHE A 215 5.96 -13.35 -30.84
CA PHE A 215 5.54 -14.30 -29.80
C PHE A 215 4.24 -13.76 -29.21
N LYS A 216 3.11 -14.36 -29.58
CA LYS A 216 1.84 -14.15 -28.87
C LYS A 216 2.01 -14.66 -27.44
N THR A 217 2.23 -13.75 -26.50
CA THR A 217 2.21 -14.06 -25.08
C THR A 217 0.77 -14.34 -24.69
N VAL A 218 0.41 -15.62 -24.59
CA VAL A 218 -0.85 -16.01 -23.96
C VAL A 218 -0.78 -15.47 -22.52
N PRO A 219 -1.78 -14.72 -22.03
CA PRO A 219 -1.80 -14.25 -20.66
C PRO A 219 -1.89 -15.46 -19.72
N VAL A 220 -0.73 -15.93 -19.25
CA VAL A 220 -0.64 -17.03 -18.30
C VAL A 220 -0.91 -16.48 -16.92
N ASN A 221 -1.82 -17.11 -16.18
CA ASN A 221 -2.04 -16.79 -14.78
C ASN A 221 -0.72 -17.05 -14.00
N PRO A 222 -0.19 -16.08 -13.24
CA PRO A 222 1.14 -16.19 -12.64
C PRO A 222 1.25 -17.31 -11.60
N LYS A 223 0.15 -17.64 -10.89
CA LYS A 223 0.15 -18.71 -9.88
C LYS A 223 0.42 -20.11 -10.47
N PRO A 224 -0.32 -20.59 -11.49
CA PRO A 224 0.00 -21.87 -12.11
C PRO A 224 1.35 -21.85 -12.82
N PHE A 225 1.80 -20.70 -13.34
CA PHE A 225 3.13 -20.59 -13.95
C PHE A 225 4.27 -20.91 -12.97
N LEU A 226 4.22 -20.39 -11.75
CA LEU A 226 5.25 -20.63 -10.74
C LEU A 226 5.23 -22.04 -10.18
N ASN A 227 4.02 -22.60 -10.02
CA ASN A 227 3.87 -23.99 -9.59
C ASN A 227 4.49 -24.95 -10.62
N ASN A 228 4.39 -24.65 -11.92
CA ASN A 228 5.01 -25.45 -12.99
C ASN A 228 6.54 -25.34 -13.03
N LEU A 229 7.10 -24.27 -12.45
CA LEU A 229 8.54 -24.01 -12.40
C LEU A 229 9.18 -24.50 -11.09
N THR A 230 8.37 -24.88 -10.10
CA THR A 230 8.86 -25.45 -8.85
C THR A 230 9.48 -26.81 -9.14
N GLY A 231 10.71 -27.02 -8.67
CA GLY A 231 11.54 -28.19 -8.94
C GLY A 231 12.39 -28.10 -10.22
N LYS A 232 12.27 -27.03 -11.01
CA LYS A 232 13.03 -26.86 -12.27
C LYS A 232 14.15 -25.85 -12.14
N ALA A 233 15.11 -25.91 -13.06
CA ALA A 233 16.14 -24.90 -13.20
C ALA A 233 15.53 -23.57 -13.70
N VAL A 234 15.78 -22.50 -12.96
CA VAL A 234 15.26 -21.16 -13.25
C VAL A 234 16.38 -20.13 -13.23
N ILE A 235 16.18 -19.08 -14.02
CA ILE A 235 17.03 -17.88 -14.03
C ILE A 235 16.21 -16.72 -13.50
N VAL A 236 16.73 -16.09 -12.45
CA VAL A 236 16.10 -14.97 -11.75
C VAL A 236 16.99 -13.75 -11.91
N LYS A 237 16.49 -12.71 -12.59
CA LYS A 237 17.19 -11.44 -12.70
C LYS A 237 16.71 -10.47 -11.62
N LEU A 238 17.63 -9.87 -10.89
CA LEU A 238 17.34 -8.80 -9.95
C LEU A 238 17.30 -7.43 -10.64
N LYS A 239 16.62 -6.46 -10.01
CA LYS A 239 16.58 -5.06 -10.44
C LYS A 239 17.95 -4.39 -10.52
N TRP A 240 18.92 -4.95 -9.81
CA TRP A 240 20.28 -4.42 -9.69
C TRP A 240 21.26 -5.01 -10.71
N GLY A 241 20.77 -5.76 -11.71
CA GLY A 241 21.57 -6.32 -12.80
C GLY A 241 22.09 -7.75 -12.56
N MET A 242 22.17 -8.17 -11.30
CA MET A 242 22.58 -9.52 -10.91
C MET A 242 21.59 -10.59 -11.39
N GLU A 243 22.12 -11.71 -11.89
CA GLU A 243 21.35 -12.87 -12.32
C GLU A 243 21.72 -14.09 -11.48
N TYR A 244 20.71 -14.78 -10.95
CA TYR A 244 20.88 -16.04 -10.23
C TYR A 244 20.33 -17.18 -11.07
N LYS A 245 21.12 -18.25 -11.23
CA LYS A 245 20.67 -19.51 -11.85
C LYS A 245 20.62 -20.58 -10.77
N GLY A 246 19.54 -21.34 -10.67
CA GLY A 246 19.44 -22.42 -9.69
C GLY A 246 18.11 -23.15 -9.77
N TYR A 247 17.90 -24.12 -8.88
CA TYR A 247 16.66 -24.89 -8.82
C TYR A 247 15.64 -24.21 -7.89
N LEU A 248 14.41 -24.02 -8.37
CA LEU A 248 13.35 -23.41 -7.57
C LEU A 248 12.76 -24.41 -6.58
N VAL A 249 13.05 -24.26 -5.28
CA VAL A 249 12.58 -25.17 -4.23
C VAL A 249 11.14 -24.85 -3.83
N SER A 250 10.86 -23.58 -3.56
CA SER A 250 9.53 -23.15 -3.12
C SER A 250 9.27 -21.68 -3.45
N VAL A 251 7.98 -21.33 -3.54
CA VAL A 251 7.49 -19.97 -3.73
C VAL A 251 6.35 -19.71 -2.75
N ASP A 252 6.34 -18.53 -2.12
CA ASP A 252 5.24 -18.12 -1.24
C ASP A 252 4.19 -17.24 -1.94
N SER A 253 3.10 -16.92 -1.24
CA SER A 253 2.04 -16.03 -1.73
C SER A 253 2.51 -14.61 -2.06
N TYR A 254 3.68 -14.21 -1.57
CA TYR A 254 4.29 -12.91 -1.80
C TYR A 254 5.35 -12.93 -2.89
N MET A 255 5.55 -14.06 -3.60
CA MET A 255 6.57 -14.25 -4.64
C MET A 255 8.02 -14.22 -4.12
N ASN A 256 8.25 -14.56 -2.85
CA ASN A 256 9.59 -14.84 -2.37
C ASN A 256 10.00 -16.22 -2.90
N LEU A 257 11.24 -16.31 -3.39
CA LEU A 257 11.76 -17.47 -4.10
C LEU A 257 12.86 -18.12 -3.29
N GLN A 258 12.75 -19.41 -3.03
CA GLN A 258 13.83 -20.21 -2.47
C GLN A 258 14.51 -20.96 -3.61
N LEU A 259 15.80 -20.68 -3.84
CA LEU A 259 16.63 -21.34 -4.84
C LEU A 259 17.67 -22.22 -4.16
N SER A 260 17.87 -23.43 -4.68
CA SER A 260 18.95 -24.34 -4.28
C SER A 260 19.98 -24.49 -5.40
N ASN A 261 21.23 -24.74 -5.02
CA ASN A 261 22.39 -24.81 -5.91
C ASN A 261 22.48 -23.57 -6.83
N SER A 262 22.38 -22.39 -6.23
CA SER A 262 22.32 -21.11 -6.94
C SER A 262 23.70 -20.58 -7.29
N GLU A 263 23.89 -20.23 -8.56
CA GLU A 263 25.07 -19.56 -9.09
C GLU A 263 24.77 -18.08 -9.33
N GLU A 264 25.74 -17.21 -9.06
CA GLU A 264 25.64 -15.77 -9.29
C GLU A 264 26.41 -15.33 -10.52
N TYR A 265 25.71 -14.58 -11.38
CA TYR A 265 26.23 -13.96 -12.58
C TYR A 265 26.08 -12.45 -12.48
N ILE A 266 27.19 -11.73 -12.58
CA ILE A 266 27.24 -10.26 -12.62
C ILE A 266 27.67 -9.87 -14.02
N ASP A 267 26.86 -9.08 -14.73
CA ASP A 267 27.12 -8.68 -16.13
C ASP A 267 27.42 -9.86 -17.08
N GLY A 268 26.84 -11.02 -16.82
CA GLY A 268 27.05 -12.25 -17.59
C GLY A 268 28.31 -13.05 -17.21
N GLN A 269 29.11 -12.57 -16.27
CA GLN A 269 30.28 -13.30 -15.76
C GLN A 269 29.93 -14.08 -14.48
N PHE A 270 30.31 -15.37 -14.47
CA PHE A 270 30.18 -16.23 -13.30
C PHE A 270 31.07 -15.71 -12.18
N THR A 271 30.45 -15.36 -11.04
CA THR A 271 31.16 -14.84 -9.87
C THR A 271 31.38 -15.93 -8.82
N GLY A 272 30.40 -16.84 -8.64
CA GLY A 272 30.53 -17.96 -7.72
C GLY A 272 29.24 -18.73 -7.45
N ASN A 273 29.36 -19.84 -6.70
CA ASN A 273 28.23 -20.64 -6.21
C ASN A 273 27.86 -20.21 -4.78
N LEU A 274 26.59 -19.86 -4.57
CA LEU A 274 26.04 -19.45 -3.27
C LEU A 274 25.28 -20.56 -2.54
N GLY A 275 25.00 -21.69 -3.19
CA GLY A 275 24.28 -22.80 -2.58
C GLY A 275 22.78 -22.52 -2.44
N GLU A 276 22.28 -22.34 -1.22
CA GLU A 276 20.85 -22.09 -0.96
C GLU A 276 20.60 -20.61 -0.67
N ILE A 277 19.73 -19.98 -1.48
CA ILE A 277 19.42 -18.55 -1.36
C ILE A 277 17.92 -18.30 -1.31
N LEU A 278 17.53 -17.30 -0.52
CA LEU A 278 16.17 -16.80 -0.46
C LEU A 278 16.11 -15.39 -1.06
N ILE A 279 15.41 -15.24 -2.18
CA ILE A 279 15.24 -13.96 -2.88
C ILE A 279 13.87 -13.37 -2.54
N ARG A 280 13.88 -12.14 -2.04
CA ARG A 280 12.65 -11.38 -1.77
C ARG A 280 12.03 -10.82 -3.06
N CYS A 281 10.71 -10.93 -3.19
CA CYS A 281 9.97 -10.54 -4.39
C CYS A 281 10.22 -9.12 -4.89
N ASN A 282 10.43 -8.17 -3.98
CA ASN A 282 10.62 -6.75 -4.30
C ASN A 282 11.92 -6.49 -5.08
N ASN A 283 12.86 -7.44 -5.07
CA ASN A 283 14.13 -7.34 -5.78
C ASN A 283 14.12 -8.05 -7.14
N VAL A 284 13.14 -8.94 -7.38
CA VAL A 284 13.02 -9.70 -8.63
C VAL A 284 12.51 -8.79 -9.75
N LEU A 285 13.15 -8.84 -10.91
CA LEU A 285 12.72 -8.19 -12.15
C LEU A 285 11.92 -9.16 -13.01
N TYR A 286 12.48 -10.34 -13.31
CA TYR A 286 11.80 -11.41 -14.01
C TYR A 286 12.37 -12.78 -13.61
N LEU A 287 11.57 -13.81 -13.86
CA LEU A 287 11.95 -15.21 -13.73
C LEU A 287 11.66 -15.93 -15.05
N ARG A 288 12.61 -16.75 -15.52
CA ARG A 288 12.41 -17.65 -16.67
C ARG A 288 12.85 -19.07 -16.31
N GLY A 289 12.15 -20.07 -16.82
CA GLY A 289 12.64 -21.45 -16.80
C GLY A 289 13.75 -21.64 -17.81
N VAL A 290 14.75 -22.44 -17.47
CA VAL A 290 15.75 -22.93 -18.44
C VAL A 290 15.13 -24.14 -19.14
N PRO A 291 15.04 -24.17 -20.47
CA PRO A 291 14.63 -25.38 -21.19
C PRO A 291 15.65 -26.50 -20.94
N GLU A 292 15.17 -27.72 -20.74
CA GLU A 292 15.97 -28.91 -20.37
C GLU A 292 16.94 -29.38 -21.48
N ASP A 293 17.04 -28.64 -22.60
CA ASP A 293 17.84 -29.01 -23.78
C ASP A 293 19.26 -28.38 -23.81
N GLU A 294 19.65 -27.62 -22.79
CA GLU A 294 21.04 -27.15 -22.59
C GLU A 294 21.71 -27.98 -21.48
N GLU A 295 21.94 -29.27 -21.75
CA GLU A 295 22.97 -30.02 -21.03
C GLU A 295 24.31 -29.30 -21.24
N ILE A 296 25.01 -29.09 -20.14
CA ILE A 296 26.32 -28.47 -20.05
C ILE A 296 27.31 -29.39 -20.79
N GLU A 297 27.52 -29.14 -22.09
CA GLU A 297 28.70 -29.67 -22.79
C GLU A 297 29.95 -28.97 -22.24
N ASP A 298 30.95 -29.82 -21.94
CA ASP A 298 32.35 -29.52 -21.69
C ASP A 298 32.79 -29.11 -20.27
N ALA A 299 32.52 -29.99 -19.31
CA ALA A 299 33.49 -30.28 -18.24
C ALA A 299 33.85 -31.77 -18.29
N ASP A 300 34.60 -32.17 -19.31
CA ASP A 300 35.51 -33.33 -19.32
C ASP A 300 36.22 -33.40 -20.69
N ARG A 301 37.36 -32.71 -20.81
CA ARG A 301 38.44 -33.11 -21.72
C ARG A 301 39.76 -33.01 -20.97
N ASP A 302 40.31 -34.19 -20.70
CA ASP A 302 41.69 -34.45 -20.29
C ASP A 302 42.73 -33.76 -21.18
#